data_AF-A0AAP1MRV7-F1
#
_entry.id   AF-A0AAP1MRV7-F1
#
_cell.length_a   1.000
_cell.length_b   1.000
_cell.length_c   1.000
_cell.angle_alpha   90.00
_cell.angle_beta   90.00
_cell.angle_gamma   90.00
#
_symmetry.space_group_name_H-M   'P 1'
#
loop_
_entity.id
_entity.type
_entity.pdbx_description
1 polymer ?
#
loop_
_entity_poly.entity_id
_entity_poly.type
_entity_poly.pdbx_seq_one_letter_code
_entity_poly.pdbx_strand_id
1 'polypeptide(L)'
;MSTLPNLVAACQADEALLREQAQSHTENWQSWLTPVSDANPTGEDPGYNDDFQRIREEVNKLSGIDTGLICQLAEKLLTSSAKDIRVATYYCWARLHQDGEAGFAEGLELLGGLLQRYGRQLYPQRDRSRKAALEWLAGTRVLDSLSLYPEVVREDAQRTAGALLLVSDGLETEPEASRPELNALYSALESRLMKSGGVDAVVPQNVGNKAQSPASSYTTEHDAPVLNRITSGQDLLAQARTLTGYLREQPDGWLAAHRLMKSLRHDTLSAIPAPDAEGKTRIEPPRADQRAMLKRLYLQQSWLEILEQADSTFSRGANHLWLDLQWYTHQALMKLGRDVLADIIAADLKGLLRRLTGLETLAFNDGTPFADEVTLNWINQSVLDDMVGWRDEPIIAASETDNDILALEPEALEKADSEGLDTTFRWLQTRPGMDSIKDKWLLRLLMARVAEQKGKNELALHLLGELDGASQSITLTQWTPALLFEVKSRRLRLLRMKAARSETDKSRLQTEMELLLSGLIALDPASSAVLCG
;
A
#
# COMPACT_ATOMS: atom_id res chain seq x y z
N MET A 1 1.09 -24.94 19.01
CA MET A 1 2.14 -25.68 18.28
C MET A 1 1.62 -25.88 16.87
N SER A 2 2.34 -25.43 15.85
CA SER A 2 1.96 -25.64 14.45
C SER A 2 2.04 -27.13 14.12
N THR A 3 1.00 -27.64 13.46
CA THR A 3 0.94 -29.02 12.99
C THR A 3 1.05 -29.04 11.46
N LEU A 4 1.35 -30.20 10.88
CA LEU A 4 1.41 -30.35 9.41
C LEU A 4 0.13 -29.86 8.70
N PRO A 5 -1.09 -30.11 9.22
CA PRO A 5 -2.31 -29.52 8.67
C PRO A 5 -2.32 -27.99 8.63
N ASN A 6 -1.71 -27.30 9.61
CA ASN A 6 -1.63 -25.84 9.58
C ASN A 6 -0.72 -25.34 8.46
N LEU A 7 0.39 -26.03 8.20
CA LEU A 7 1.28 -25.72 7.09
C LEU A 7 0.57 -25.91 5.74
N VAL A 8 -0.17 -27.01 5.57
CA VAL A 8 -0.98 -27.27 4.37
C VAL A 8 -2.05 -26.19 4.19
N ALA A 9 -2.76 -25.84 5.27
CA ALA A 9 -3.74 -24.76 5.23
C ALA A 9 -3.12 -23.41 4.84
N ALA A 10 -1.90 -23.11 5.33
CA ALA A 10 -1.18 -21.90 4.97
C ALA A 10 -0.77 -21.87 3.49
N CYS A 11 -0.55 -23.03 2.86
CA CYS A 11 -0.31 -23.14 1.41
C CYS A 11 -1.56 -22.92 0.54
N GLN A 12 -2.75 -22.84 1.14
CA GLN A 12 -4.06 -22.67 0.47
C GLN A 12 -4.26 -23.62 -0.72
N ALA A 13 -3.79 -24.86 -0.60
CA ALA A 13 -3.93 -25.90 -1.61
C ALA A 13 -4.73 -27.08 -1.05
N ASP A 14 -5.36 -27.85 -1.95
CA ASP A 14 -6.03 -29.09 -1.57
C ASP A 14 -4.99 -30.14 -1.16
N GLU A 15 -5.16 -30.72 0.04
CA GLU A 15 -4.25 -31.72 0.59
C GLU A 15 -4.15 -32.97 -0.30
N ALA A 16 -5.25 -33.35 -0.96
CA ALA A 16 -5.26 -34.48 -1.89
C ALA A 16 -4.40 -34.21 -3.13
N LEU A 17 -4.50 -32.99 -3.67
CA LEU A 17 -3.71 -32.55 -4.84
C LEU A 17 -2.22 -32.48 -4.51
N LEU A 18 -1.87 -31.95 -3.33
CA LEU A 18 -0.46 -31.89 -2.88
C LEU A 18 0.16 -33.29 -2.77
N ARG A 19 -0.60 -34.28 -2.27
CA ARG A 19 -0.13 -35.68 -2.23
C ARG A 19 0.06 -36.26 -3.62
N GLU A 20 -0.88 -36.03 -4.53
CA GLU A 20 -0.78 -36.53 -5.92
C GLU A 20 0.44 -35.95 -6.64
N GLN A 21 0.66 -34.63 -6.53
CA GLN A 21 1.81 -33.95 -7.09
C GLN A 21 3.13 -34.45 -6.49
N ALA A 22 3.20 -34.55 -5.16
CA ALA A 22 4.37 -35.07 -4.49
C ALA A 22 4.67 -36.52 -4.93
N GLN A 23 3.65 -37.36 -5.08
CA GLN A 23 3.81 -38.74 -5.56
C GLN A 23 4.38 -38.75 -6.98
N SER A 24 3.87 -37.91 -7.88
CA SER A 24 4.43 -37.77 -9.23
C SER A 24 5.90 -37.32 -9.19
N HIS A 25 6.25 -36.37 -8.31
CA HIS A 25 7.64 -35.92 -8.18
C HIS A 25 8.58 -37.00 -7.64
N THR A 26 8.09 -37.97 -6.83
CA THR A 26 8.91 -39.11 -6.41
C THR A 26 9.37 -39.98 -7.59
N GLU A 27 8.67 -39.96 -8.73
CA GLU A 27 9.07 -40.69 -9.93
C GLU A 27 10.41 -40.16 -10.51
N ASN A 28 10.70 -38.88 -10.32
CA ASN A 28 11.98 -38.28 -10.71
C ASN A 28 13.17 -38.88 -9.93
N TRP A 29 12.91 -39.47 -8.77
CA TRP A 29 13.90 -40.10 -7.91
C TRP A 29 14.03 -41.60 -8.12
N GLN A 30 13.40 -42.17 -9.15
CA GLN A 30 13.34 -43.63 -9.34
C GLN A 30 14.72 -44.29 -9.41
N SER A 31 15.73 -43.63 -9.97
CA SER A 31 17.12 -44.12 -10.02
C SER A 31 17.76 -44.24 -8.63
N TRP A 32 17.36 -43.38 -7.68
CA TRP A 32 17.82 -43.40 -6.28
C TRP A 32 16.99 -44.35 -5.41
N LEU A 33 15.79 -44.70 -5.85
CA LEU A 33 14.88 -45.62 -5.16
C LEU A 33 15.05 -47.08 -5.62
N THR A 34 15.94 -47.38 -6.56
CA THR A 34 16.24 -48.77 -6.96
C THR A 34 16.90 -49.55 -5.81
N PRO A 35 16.57 -50.84 -5.60
CA PRO A 35 17.25 -51.70 -4.63
C PRO A 35 18.76 -51.72 -4.85
N VAL A 36 19.55 -51.72 -3.76
CA VAL A 36 21.02 -51.85 -3.85
C VAL A 36 21.41 -53.21 -4.45
N SER A 37 20.70 -54.26 -4.06
CA SER A 37 20.81 -55.60 -4.65
C SER A 37 19.51 -56.37 -4.43
N ASP A 38 19.27 -57.42 -5.23
CA ASP A 38 18.09 -58.28 -5.08
C ASP A 38 18.07 -59.02 -3.72
N ALA A 39 19.24 -59.39 -3.21
CA ALA A 39 19.37 -60.11 -1.94
C ALA A 39 19.29 -59.20 -0.72
N ASN A 40 19.76 -57.95 -0.84
CA ASN A 40 19.73 -56.95 0.22
C ASN A 40 19.31 -55.59 -0.35
N PRO A 41 17.99 -55.31 -0.41
CA PRO A 41 17.45 -54.13 -1.08
C PRO A 41 17.91 -52.80 -0.49
N THR A 42 18.20 -52.74 0.81
CA THR A 42 18.66 -51.53 1.50
C THR A 42 20.16 -51.48 1.76
N GLY A 43 20.91 -52.53 1.38
CA GLY A 43 22.35 -52.59 1.58
C GLY A 43 22.77 -52.77 3.04
N GLU A 44 23.97 -52.29 3.38
CA GLU A 44 24.55 -52.43 4.73
C GLU A 44 24.53 -51.10 5.50
N ASP A 45 24.63 -51.13 6.84
CA ASP A 45 24.68 -49.89 7.64
C ASP A 45 25.94 -49.08 7.25
N PRO A 46 25.78 -47.85 6.75
CA PRO A 46 26.92 -47.04 6.29
C PRO A 46 27.75 -46.48 7.45
N GLY A 47 27.47 -46.84 8.70
CA GLY A 47 28.15 -46.32 9.89
C GLY A 47 29.68 -46.45 9.88
N TYR A 48 30.27 -47.39 9.15
CA TYR A 48 31.73 -47.51 8.98
C TYR A 48 32.22 -47.18 7.55
N ASN A 49 31.33 -46.74 6.67
CA ASN A 49 31.67 -46.38 5.30
C ASN A 49 32.41 -45.04 5.26
N ASP A 50 33.51 -44.97 4.51
CA ASP A 50 34.35 -43.76 4.40
C ASP A 50 33.58 -42.55 3.84
N ASP A 51 32.71 -42.76 2.84
CA ASP A 51 31.90 -41.69 2.25
C ASP A 51 30.90 -41.15 3.30
N PHE A 52 30.33 -42.02 4.14
CA PHE A 52 29.40 -41.62 5.20
C PHE A 52 30.10 -40.83 6.31
N GLN A 53 31.29 -41.28 6.73
CA GLN A 53 32.10 -40.54 7.71
C GLN A 53 32.48 -39.17 7.17
N ARG A 54 32.86 -39.09 5.89
CA ARG A 54 33.19 -37.83 5.24
C ARG A 54 32.00 -36.87 5.14
N ILE A 55 30.80 -37.35 4.81
CA ILE A 55 29.57 -36.52 4.89
C ILE A 55 29.39 -35.99 6.31
N ARG A 56 29.53 -36.86 7.32
CA ARG A 56 29.35 -36.47 8.73
C ARG A 56 30.38 -35.44 9.16
N GLU A 57 31.63 -35.54 8.72
CA GLU A 57 32.66 -34.54 8.97
C GLU A 57 32.29 -33.19 8.35
N GLU A 58 31.89 -33.15 7.08
CA GLU A 58 31.43 -31.94 6.40
C GLU A 58 30.22 -31.29 7.09
N VAL A 59 29.20 -32.10 7.44
CA VAL A 59 28.00 -31.65 8.14
C VAL A 59 28.32 -31.15 9.55
N ASN A 60 29.44 -31.50 10.17
CA ASN A 60 29.81 -31.00 11.50
C ASN A 60 30.76 -29.79 11.48
N LYS A 61 31.23 -29.35 10.30
CA LYS A 61 32.03 -28.13 10.19
C LYS A 61 31.22 -26.89 10.58
N LEU A 62 31.93 -25.90 11.15
CA LEU A 62 31.38 -24.59 11.54
C LEU A 62 31.44 -23.56 10.39
N SER A 63 32.35 -23.74 9.43
CA SER A 63 32.54 -22.85 8.27
C SER A 63 33.22 -23.58 7.13
N GLY A 64 33.06 -23.11 5.89
CA GLY A 64 33.69 -23.72 4.70
C GLY A 64 33.17 -25.12 4.42
N ILE A 65 31.87 -25.33 4.63
CA ILE A 65 31.22 -26.62 4.38
C ILE A 65 31.07 -26.80 2.88
N ASP A 66 31.51 -27.95 2.36
CA ASP A 66 31.32 -28.31 0.96
C ASP A 66 29.99 -29.08 0.79
N THR A 67 28.91 -28.34 0.54
CA THR A 67 27.58 -28.93 0.34
C THR A 67 27.47 -29.65 -1.01
N GLY A 68 28.30 -29.30 -2.00
CA GLY A 68 28.39 -30.02 -3.26
C GLY A 68 28.97 -31.43 -3.07
N LEU A 69 30.03 -31.54 -2.27
CA LEU A 69 30.60 -32.83 -1.87
C LEU A 69 29.58 -33.68 -1.10
N ILE A 70 28.80 -33.10 -0.18
CA ILE A 70 27.75 -33.84 0.54
C ILE A 70 26.73 -34.42 -0.45
N CYS A 71 26.27 -33.64 -1.44
CA CYS A 71 25.35 -34.12 -2.47
C CYS A 71 25.93 -35.30 -3.27
N GLN A 72 27.19 -35.18 -3.73
CA GLN A 72 27.86 -36.23 -4.51
C GLN A 72 28.04 -37.54 -3.71
N LEU A 73 28.45 -37.44 -2.45
CA LEU A 73 28.65 -38.60 -1.59
C LEU A 73 27.31 -39.23 -1.18
N ALA A 74 26.29 -38.42 -0.94
CA ALA A 74 24.95 -38.91 -0.63
C ALA A 74 24.34 -39.68 -1.81
N GLU A 75 24.49 -39.17 -3.05
CA GLU A 75 24.11 -39.87 -4.28
C GLU A 75 24.78 -41.22 -4.39
N LYS A 76 26.12 -41.24 -4.27
CA LYS A 76 26.89 -42.47 -4.34
C LYS A 76 26.43 -43.48 -3.30
N LEU A 77 26.24 -43.06 -2.05
CA LEU A 77 25.81 -43.96 -0.97
C LEU A 77 24.41 -44.51 -1.20
N LEU A 78 23.44 -43.63 -1.47
CA LEU A 78 22.04 -44.01 -1.61
C LEU A 78 21.80 -44.86 -2.84
N THR A 79 22.58 -44.71 -3.92
CA THR A 79 22.43 -45.52 -5.14
C THR A 79 23.20 -46.85 -5.09
N SER A 80 24.35 -46.91 -4.41
CA SER A 80 25.27 -48.06 -4.55
C SER A 80 25.51 -48.87 -3.28
N SER A 81 25.29 -48.31 -2.09
CA SER A 81 25.82 -48.89 -0.84
C SER A 81 24.74 -49.12 0.22
N ALA A 82 23.94 -48.11 0.53
CA ALA A 82 23.02 -48.14 1.67
C ALA A 82 21.84 -47.18 1.50
N LYS A 83 20.62 -47.64 1.84
CA LYS A 83 19.44 -46.77 1.97
C LYS A 83 19.33 -46.29 3.42
N ASP A 84 19.76 -45.05 3.67
CA ASP A 84 19.92 -44.51 5.02
C ASP A 84 19.29 -43.12 5.20
N ILE A 85 18.52 -42.95 6.27
CA ILE A 85 17.77 -41.73 6.61
C ILE A 85 18.73 -40.60 7.02
N ARG A 86 19.86 -40.89 7.67
CA ARG A 86 20.86 -39.87 8.02
C ARG A 86 21.43 -39.28 6.74
N VAL A 87 21.77 -40.12 5.76
CA VAL A 87 22.26 -39.66 4.46
C VAL A 87 21.21 -38.82 3.73
N ALA A 88 19.96 -39.28 3.69
CA ALA A 88 18.87 -38.53 3.06
C ALA A 88 18.60 -37.17 3.72
N THR A 89 18.62 -37.09 5.06
CA THR A 89 18.42 -35.83 5.79
C THR A 89 19.59 -34.86 5.63
N TYR A 90 20.83 -35.35 5.57
CA TYR A 90 22.00 -34.54 5.20
C TYR A 90 21.93 -34.05 3.75
N TYR A 91 21.38 -34.86 2.85
CA TYR A 91 21.13 -34.49 1.47
C TYR A 91 20.09 -33.35 1.37
N CYS A 92 18.96 -33.42 2.09
CA CYS A 92 17.99 -32.32 2.16
C CYS A 92 18.66 -31.00 2.55
N TRP A 93 19.50 -31.03 3.59
CA TRP A 93 20.20 -29.84 4.06
C TRP A 93 21.23 -29.33 3.06
N ALA A 94 22.00 -30.23 2.42
CA ALA A 94 22.96 -29.84 1.40
C ALA A 94 22.28 -29.21 0.17
N ARG A 95 21.16 -29.79 -0.29
CA ARG A 95 20.35 -29.25 -1.39
C ARG A 95 19.72 -27.90 -1.06
N LEU A 96 19.32 -27.67 0.19
CA LEU A 96 18.88 -26.33 0.65
C LEU A 96 19.96 -25.26 0.41
N HIS A 97 21.22 -25.58 0.69
CA HIS A 97 22.33 -24.63 0.48
C HIS A 97 22.69 -24.45 -0.99
N GLN A 98 22.55 -25.49 -1.82
CA GLN A 98 22.86 -25.45 -3.25
C GLN A 98 21.76 -24.70 -4.04
N ASP A 99 20.51 -25.14 -3.89
CA ASP A 99 19.40 -24.74 -4.76
C ASP A 99 18.27 -24.01 -4.01
N GLY A 100 18.44 -23.71 -2.72
CA GLY A 100 17.41 -23.03 -1.93
C GLY A 100 16.20 -23.92 -1.63
N GLU A 101 15.00 -23.32 -1.63
CA GLU A 101 13.77 -24.04 -1.27
C GLU A 101 13.44 -25.18 -2.24
N ALA A 102 13.62 -24.98 -3.54
CA ALA A 102 13.44 -26.02 -4.54
C ALA A 102 14.31 -27.26 -4.25
N GLY A 103 15.59 -27.06 -3.89
CA GLY A 103 16.47 -28.14 -3.49
C GLY A 103 16.04 -28.84 -2.21
N PHE A 104 15.54 -28.09 -1.23
CA PHE A 104 15.02 -28.66 0.01
C PHE A 104 13.77 -29.52 -0.24
N ALA A 105 12.84 -29.04 -1.07
CA ALA A 105 11.66 -29.78 -1.48
C ALA A 105 12.04 -31.09 -2.19
N GLU A 106 12.98 -31.03 -3.13
CA GLU A 106 13.52 -32.19 -3.84
C GLU A 106 14.16 -33.23 -2.90
N GLY A 107 14.94 -32.78 -1.91
CA GLY A 107 15.51 -33.67 -0.90
C GLY A 107 14.44 -34.35 -0.05
N LEU A 108 13.36 -33.63 0.30
CA LEU A 108 12.24 -34.19 1.04
C LEU A 108 11.40 -35.16 0.18
N GLU A 109 11.24 -34.91 -1.11
CA GLU A 109 10.60 -35.82 -2.07
C GLU A 109 11.35 -37.16 -2.11
N LEU A 110 12.69 -37.13 -2.18
CA LEU A 110 13.54 -38.33 -2.08
C LEU A 110 13.35 -39.06 -0.74
N LEU A 111 13.36 -38.32 0.38
CA LEU A 111 13.15 -38.91 1.71
C LEU A 111 11.77 -39.57 1.83
N GLY A 112 10.71 -38.93 1.33
CA GLY A 112 9.37 -39.49 1.27
C GLY A 112 9.33 -40.79 0.46
N GLY A 113 9.93 -40.79 -0.73
CA GLY A 113 10.03 -41.98 -1.57
C GLY A 113 10.80 -43.14 -0.91
N LEU A 114 11.90 -42.84 -0.21
CA LEU A 114 12.66 -43.85 0.55
C LEU A 114 11.82 -44.46 1.67
N LEU A 115 11.11 -43.63 2.44
CA LEU A 115 10.25 -44.07 3.55
C LEU A 115 9.08 -44.93 3.05
N GLN A 116 8.42 -44.52 1.97
CA GLN A 116 7.33 -45.30 1.36
C GLN A 116 7.80 -46.67 0.85
N ARG A 117 8.97 -46.71 0.19
CA ARG A 117 9.44 -47.94 -0.47
C ARG A 117 10.08 -48.95 0.48
N TYR A 118 10.85 -48.47 1.47
CA TYR A 118 11.67 -49.33 2.32
C TYR A 118 11.25 -49.32 3.80
N GLY A 119 10.51 -48.29 4.26
CA GLY A 119 10.00 -48.18 5.63
C GLY A 119 11.06 -48.50 6.69
N ARG A 120 10.79 -49.51 7.52
CA ARG A 120 11.66 -49.95 8.63
C ARG A 120 12.96 -50.64 8.19
N GLN A 121 13.12 -50.97 6.91
CA GLN A 121 14.35 -51.57 6.38
C GLN A 121 15.47 -50.53 6.17
N LEU A 122 15.12 -49.24 6.18
CA LEU A 122 16.09 -48.15 6.09
C LEU A 122 16.99 -48.11 7.33
N TYR A 123 18.25 -47.75 7.10
CA TYR A 123 19.18 -47.48 8.18
C TYR A 123 18.99 -46.06 8.72
N PRO A 124 19.21 -45.84 10.03
CA PRO A 124 19.44 -46.85 11.06
C PRO A 124 18.14 -47.58 11.46
N GLN A 125 18.21 -48.91 11.62
CA GLN A 125 17.03 -49.73 11.94
C GLN A 125 16.57 -49.61 13.41
N ARG A 126 17.41 -49.05 14.30
CA ARG A 126 17.06 -48.84 15.70
C ARG A 126 16.14 -47.63 15.84
N ASP A 127 14.93 -47.84 16.38
CA ASP A 127 13.89 -46.81 16.54
C ASP A 127 14.41 -45.47 17.08
N ARG A 128 15.20 -45.48 18.17
CA ARG A 128 15.76 -44.24 18.76
C ARG A 128 16.68 -43.48 17.79
N SER A 129 17.54 -44.19 17.06
CA SER A 129 18.45 -43.58 16.09
C SER A 129 17.72 -43.09 14.85
N ARG A 130 16.68 -43.82 14.43
CA ARG A 130 15.83 -43.47 13.30
C ARG A 130 15.05 -42.18 13.56
N LYS A 131 14.43 -42.12 14.75
CA LYS A 131 13.76 -40.92 15.26
C LYS A 131 14.71 -39.72 15.29
N ALA A 132 15.89 -39.87 15.88
CA ALA A 132 16.88 -38.80 15.94
C ALA A 132 17.38 -38.33 14.55
N ALA A 133 17.48 -39.23 13.58
CA ALA A 133 17.86 -38.87 12.21
C ALA A 133 16.79 -38.00 11.52
N LEU A 134 15.51 -38.31 11.70
CA LEU A 134 14.41 -37.51 11.16
C LEU A 134 14.26 -36.17 11.90
N GLU A 135 14.35 -36.18 13.23
CA GLU A 135 14.28 -34.95 14.06
C GLU A 135 15.43 -33.97 13.79
N TRP A 136 16.53 -34.43 13.19
CA TRP A 136 17.60 -33.56 12.75
C TRP A 136 17.12 -32.50 11.74
N LEU A 137 16.12 -32.80 10.90
CA LEU A 137 15.49 -31.83 10.00
C LEU A 137 14.76 -30.70 10.74
N ALA A 138 14.31 -30.96 11.97
CA ALA A 138 13.71 -29.97 12.87
C ALA A 138 14.74 -29.33 13.83
N GLY A 139 16.02 -29.67 13.68
CA GLY A 139 17.11 -29.12 14.49
C GLY A 139 17.53 -27.71 14.04
N THR A 140 18.15 -26.96 14.97
CA THR A 140 18.56 -25.56 14.75
C THR A 140 19.40 -25.37 13.49
N ARG A 141 20.29 -26.29 13.14
CA ARG A 141 21.14 -26.19 11.95
C ARG A 141 20.33 -26.06 10.65
N VAL A 142 19.23 -26.81 10.52
CA VAL A 142 18.36 -26.77 9.34
C VAL A 142 17.47 -25.53 9.41
N LEU A 143 16.89 -25.23 10.57
CA LEU A 143 16.03 -24.06 10.75
C LEU A 143 16.77 -22.73 10.50
N ASP A 144 18.00 -22.61 10.99
CA ASP A 144 18.87 -21.47 10.76
C ASP A 144 19.21 -21.34 9.26
N SER A 145 19.44 -22.48 8.59
CA SER A 145 19.68 -22.49 7.13
C SER A 145 18.44 -22.04 6.35
N LEU A 146 17.24 -22.49 6.73
CA LEU A 146 15.98 -22.05 6.11
C LEU A 146 15.75 -20.54 6.30
N SER A 147 16.20 -19.97 7.42
CA SER A 147 16.07 -18.53 7.67
C SER A 147 16.88 -17.66 6.70
N LEU A 148 17.92 -18.21 6.06
CA LEU A 148 18.74 -17.51 5.06
C LEU A 148 18.02 -17.34 3.71
N TYR A 149 16.92 -18.06 3.49
CA TYR A 149 16.11 -18.01 2.28
C TYR A 149 14.72 -17.45 2.64
N PRO A 150 14.57 -16.15 2.94
CA PRO A 150 13.27 -15.63 3.38
C PRO A 150 12.23 -15.53 2.25
N GLU A 151 12.67 -15.58 0.99
CA GLU A 151 11.80 -15.57 -0.18
C GLU A 151 11.14 -16.94 -0.32
N VAL A 152 9.80 -16.97 -0.21
CA VAL A 152 9.02 -18.20 -0.32
C VAL A 152 8.26 -18.17 -1.64
N VAL A 153 8.60 -19.09 -2.53
CA VAL A 153 7.87 -19.27 -3.79
C VAL A 153 6.70 -20.21 -3.55
N ARG A 154 5.51 -19.86 -4.04
CA ARG A 154 4.28 -20.66 -3.84
C ARG A 154 4.48 -22.12 -4.25
N GLU A 155 5.08 -22.35 -5.40
CA GLU A 155 5.31 -23.68 -5.96
C GLU A 155 6.24 -24.50 -5.04
N ASP A 156 7.37 -23.94 -4.61
CA ASP A 156 8.33 -24.62 -3.73
C ASP A 156 7.74 -24.90 -2.34
N ALA A 157 6.91 -23.99 -1.81
CA ALA A 157 6.19 -24.19 -0.55
C ALA A 157 5.18 -25.33 -0.65
N GLN A 158 4.41 -25.39 -1.75
CA GLN A 158 3.46 -26.47 -2.02
C GLN A 158 4.18 -27.81 -2.20
N ARG A 159 5.29 -27.84 -2.94
CA ARG A 159 6.14 -29.04 -3.08
C ARG A 159 6.69 -29.51 -1.74
N THR A 160 7.20 -28.60 -0.92
CA THR A 160 7.71 -28.91 0.42
C THR A 160 6.59 -29.48 1.32
N ALA A 161 5.40 -28.87 1.31
CA ALA A 161 4.26 -29.37 2.08
C ALA A 161 3.80 -30.75 1.60
N GLY A 162 3.71 -30.96 0.29
CA GLY A 162 3.39 -32.26 -0.32
C GLY A 162 4.39 -33.35 0.04
N ALA A 163 5.70 -33.06 -0.03
CA ALA A 163 6.75 -33.98 0.37
C ALA A 163 6.68 -34.35 1.86
N LEU A 164 6.38 -33.37 2.74
CA LEU A 164 6.19 -33.61 4.17
C LEU A 164 4.94 -34.47 4.47
N LEU A 165 3.88 -34.36 3.66
CA LEU A 165 2.74 -35.28 3.73
C LEU A 165 3.17 -36.72 3.40
N LEU A 166 3.96 -36.94 2.35
CA LEU A 166 4.47 -38.30 2.03
C LEU A 166 5.37 -38.84 3.14
N VAL A 167 6.22 -38.00 3.72
CA VAL A 167 7.05 -38.36 4.88
C VAL A 167 6.16 -38.75 6.07
N SER A 168 5.10 -37.98 6.35
CA SER A 168 4.13 -38.29 7.42
C SER A 168 3.45 -39.63 7.18
N ASP A 169 2.93 -39.87 5.97
CA ASP A 169 2.24 -41.11 5.59
C ASP A 169 3.16 -42.34 5.74
N GLY A 170 4.44 -42.22 5.35
CA GLY A 170 5.45 -43.27 5.55
C GLY A 170 5.72 -43.60 7.02
N LEU A 171 5.53 -42.63 7.93
CA LEU A 171 5.76 -42.77 9.36
C LEU A 171 4.53 -43.25 10.14
N GLU A 172 3.31 -43.18 9.58
CA GLU A 172 2.09 -43.66 10.23
C GLU A 172 2.15 -45.16 10.55
N THR A 173 2.88 -45.92 9.72
CA THR A 173 3.10 -47.36 9.90
C THR A 173 3.95 -47.71 11.13
N GLU A 174 4.56 -46.71 11.79
CA GLU A 174 5.41 -46.91 12.95
C GLU A 174 4.71 -46.70 14.30
N PRO A 175 5.22 -47.35 15.38
CA PRO A 175 4.72 -47.12 16.73
C PRO A 175 4.80 -45.64 17.13
N GLU A 176 3.78 -45.14 17.82
CA GLU A 176 3.70 -43.72 18.22
C GLU A 176 4.95 -43.23 18.98
N ALA A 177 5.53 -44.05 19.84
CA ALA A 177 6.74 -43.71 20.60
C ALA A 177 7.98 -43.47 19.71
N SER A 178 8.01 -44.05 18.51
CA SER A 178 9.11 -43.98 17.55
C SER A 178 8.91 -42.88 16.50
N ARG A 179 7.75 -42.21 16.48
CA ARG A 179 7.47 -41.10 15.57
C ARG A 179 8.28 -39.84 15.95
N PRO A 180 8.88 -39.14 14.98
CA PRO A 180 9.70 -37.94 15.21
C PRO A 180 8.84 -36.69 15.48
N GLU A 181 9.37 -35.76 16.26
CA GLU A 181 8.75 -34.46 16.52
C GLU A 181 9.23 -33.40 15.50
N LEU A 182 8.44 -33.17 14.45
CA LEU A 182 8.78 -32.21 13.38
C LEU A 182 8.08 -30.85 13.51
N ASN A 183 7.43 -30.57 14.65
CA ASN A 183 6.64 -29.35 14.87
C ASN A 183 7.46 -28.06 14.68
N ALA A 184 8.74 -28.07 15.05
CA ALA A 184 9.62 -26.91 14.87
C ALA A 184 9.89 -26.60 13.38
N LEU A 185 10.02 -27.64 12.56
CA LEU A 185 10.15 -27.50 11.10
C LEU A 185 8.86 -26.94 10.50
N TYR A 186 7.70 -27.50 10.87
CA TYR A 186 6.40 -27.00 10.41
C TYR A 186 6.19 -25.54 10.79
N SER A 187 6.57 -25.16 12.02
CA SER A 187 6.44 -23.78 12.50
C SER A 187 7.33 -22.81 11.72
N ALA A 188 8.56 -23.23 11.42
CA ALA A 188 9.50 -22.40 10.67
C ALA A 188 9.04 -22.19 9.22
N LEU A 189 8.55 -23.24 8.56
CA LEU A 189 8.01 -23.15 7.20
C LEU A 189 6.74 -22.29 7.14
N GLU A 190 5.80 -22.50 8.07
CA GLU A 190 4.57 -21.71 8.18
C GLU A 190 4.89 -20.23 8.46
N SER A 191 5.77 -19.95 9.43
CA SER A 191 6.16 -18.58 9.75
C SER A 191 6.83 -17.87 8.58
N ARG A 192 7.64 -18.57 7.78
CA ARG A 192 8.30 -18.01 6.59
C ARG A 192 7.27 -17.68 5.51
N LEU A 193 6.35 -18.59 5.24
CA LEU A 193 5.27 -18.37 4.27
C LEU A 193 4.40 -17.16 4.64
N MET A 194 4.03 -17.04 5.92
CA MET A 194 3.25 -15.89 6.40
C MET A 194 4.02 -14.58 6.35
N LYS A 195 5.32 -14.58 6.67
CA LYS A 195 6.17 -13.38 6.63
C LYS A 195 6.44 -12.88 5.22
N SER A 196 6.34 -13.74 4.21
CA SER A 196 6.53 -13.36 2.79
C SER A 196 5.27 -12.81 2.13
N GLY A 197 4.21 -12.56 2.91
CA GLY A 197 2.94 -12.01 2.45
C GLY A 197 1.88 -13.07 2.11
N GLY A 198 2.15 -14.35 2.41
CA GLY A 198 1.30 -15.48 2.04
C GLY A 198 1.57 -15.99 0.62
N VAL A 199 0.89 -17.09 0.23
CA VAL A 199 1.04 -17.71 -1.10
C VAL A 199 0.62 -16.82 -2.28
N ASP A 200 -0.12 -15.73 -2.02
CA ASP A 200 -0.62 -14.80 -3.05
C ASP A 200 0.21 -13.50 -3.14
N ALA A 201 1.33 -13.41 -2.42
CA ALA A 201 2.18 -12.23 -2.48
C ALA A 201 2.87 -12.10 -3.85
N VAL A 202 2.54 -11.02 -4.57
CA VAL A 202 3.07 -10.72 -5.92
C VAL A 202 4.59 -10.45 -5.90
N VAL A 203 5.13 -10.00 -4.78
CA VAL A 203 6.56 -9.76 -4.56
C VAL A 203 6.94 -10.31 -3.18
N PRO A 204 8.06 -11.04 -3.04
CA PRO A 204 8.55 -11.45 -1.73
C PRO A 204 8.71 -10.25 -0.80
N GLN A 205 8.04 -10.28 0.35
CA GLN A 205 8.06 -9.16 1.31
C GLN A 205 9.36 -9.10 2.13
N ASN A 206 10.19 -10.14 2.06
CA ASN A 206 11.51 -10.20 2.68
C ASN A 206 12.55 -10.61 1.64
N VAL A 207 13.60 -9.80 1.49
CA VAL A 207 14.73 -10.09 0.60
C VAL A 207 15.84 -10.75 1.40
N GLY A 208 16.31 -11.90 0.94
CA GLY A 208 17.47 -12.58 1.52
C GLY A 208 18.75 -11.87 1.13
N ASN A 209 19.60 -11.53 2.10
CA ASN A 209 20.89 -10.94 1.81
C ASN A 209 21.87 -12.03 1.32
N LYS A 210 21.71 -12.50 0.07
CA LYS A 210 22.73 -13.35 -0.56
C LYS A 210 23.96 -12.49 -0.84
N ALA A 211 24.94 -12.56 0.06
CA ALA A 211 26.31 -12.22 -0.30
C ALA A 211 26.74 -13.18 -1.41
N GLN A 212 26.75 -12.67 -2.65
CA GLN A 212 27.22 -13.37 -3.83
C GLN A 212 28.60 -13.97 -3.56
N SER A 213 28.68 -15.29 -3.45
CA SER A 213 29.93 -16.03 -3.65
C SER A 213 29.95 -16.49 -5.10
N PRO A 214 30.97 -16.12 -5.90
CA PRO A 214 31.04 -16.50 -7.30
C PRO A 214 31.73 -17.86 -7.45
N ALA A 215 31.01 -18.87 -7.96
CA ALA A 215 31.51 -20.12 -8.57
C ALA A 215 30.29 -21.06 -8.77
N SER A 216 30.07 -21.82 -9.83
CA SER A 216 30.73 -22.07 -11.10
C SER A 216 29.65 -22.64 -12.04
N SER A 217 29.79 -22.36 -13.33
CA SER A 217 28.94 -22.86 -14.41
C SER A 217 28.82 -24.38 -14.45
N TYR A 218 27.60 -24.90 -14.27
CA TYR A 218 27.15 -26.14 -14.89
C TYR A 218 25.73 -25.95 -15.44
N THR A 219 25.56 -26.51 -16.62
CA THR A 219 24.47 -26.34 -17.58
C THR A 219 23.19 -27.05 -17.16
N THR A 220 22.08 -26.33 -17.14
CA THR A 220 20.80 -26.73 -17.72
C THR A 220 20.04 -25.47 -18.11
N GLU A 221 19.66 -25.40 -19.39
CA GLU A 221 18.85 -24.33 -19.98
C GLU A 221 17.50 -24.28 -19.28
N HIS A 222 17.32 -23.35 -18.35
CA HIS A 222 16.07 -22.62 -18.19
C HIS A 222 16.45 -21.17 -18.40
N ASP A 223 16.01 -20.60 -19.52
CA ASP A 223 16.28 -19.23 -19.95
C ASP A 223 15.53 -18.27 -19.00
N ALA A 224 16.04 -18.15 -17.76
CA ALA A 224 15.65 -17.09 -16.87
C ALA A 224 16.07 -15.78 -17.55
N PRO A 225 15.16 -14.83 -17.83
CA PRO A 225 15.52 -13.62 -18.53
C PRO A 225 16.49 -12.85 -17.65
N VAL A 226 17.78 -12.94 -17.98
CA VAL A 226 18.81 -12.09 -17.40
C VAL A 226 18.38 -10.67 -17.74
N LEU A 227 17.96 -9.90 -16.73
CA LEU A 227 17.71 -8.47 -16.91
C LEU A 227 19.02 -7.88 -17.44
N ASN A 228 19.04 -7.61 -18.74
CA ASN A 228 20.20 -7.01 -19.38
C ASN A 228 20.54 -5.72 -18.64
N ARG A 229 21.82 -5.51 -18.38
CA ARG A 229 22.29 -4.32 -17.67
C ARG A 229 21.70 -3.07 -18.32
N ILE A 230 20.92 -2.29 -17.56
CA ILE A 230 20.28 -1.08 -18.07
C ILE A 230 21.37 -0.08 -18.47
N THR A 231 21.47 0.22 -19.77
CA THR A 231 22.50 1.12 -20.32
C THR A 231 21.97 2.48 -20.75
N SER A 232 20.65 2.62 -20.90
CA SER A 232 20.00 3.87 -21.33
C SER A 232 18.61 4.05 -20.71
N GLY A 233 18.08 5.28 -20.74
CA GLY A 233 16.71 5.55 -20.28
C GLY A 233 15.63 4.87 -21.15
N GLN A 234 15.92 4.62 -22.44
CA GLN A 234 15.01 3.86 -23.31
C GLN A 234 14.95 2.38 -22.93
N ASP A 235 16.11 1.81 -22.60
CA ASP A 235 16.25 0.44 -22.10
C ASP A 235 15.53 0.28 -20.75
N LEU A 236 15.71 1.25 -19.83
CA LEU A 236 14.96 1.31 -18.57
C LEU A 236 13.44 1.27 -18.81
N LEU A 237 12.92 2.11 -19.71
CA LEU A 237 11.48 2.14 -20.02
C LEU A 237 10.99 0.90 -20.79
N ALA A 238 11.86 0.21 -21.53
CA ALA A 238 11.52 -1.05 -22.18
C ALA A 238 11.39 -2.18 -21.16
N GLN A 239 12.37 -2.34 -20.27
CA GLN A 239 12.33 -3.32 -19.19
C GLN A 239 11.19 -3.06 -18.21
N ALA A 240 10.95 -1.78 -17.87
CA ALA A 240 9.81 -1.39 -17.04
C ALA A 240 8.47 -1.81 -17.67
N ARG A 241 8.31 -1.72 -18.99
CA ARG A 241 7.08 -2.18 -19.67
C ARG A 241 6.87 -3.68 -19.49
N THR A 242 7.93 -4.48 -19.60
CA THR A 242 7.89 -5.93 -19.32
C THR A 242 7.46 -6.20 -17.88
N LEU A 243 8.07 -5.52 -16.91
CA LEU A 243 7.71 -5.64 -15.49
C LEU A 243 6.26 -5.24 -15.22
N THR A 244 5.82 -4.11 -15.77
CA THR A 244 4.41 -3.68 -15.63
C THR A 244 3.44 -4.60 -16.34
N GLY A 245 3.86 -5.30 -17.41
CA GLY A 245 3.06 -6.32 -18.08
C GLY A 245 2.79 -7.49 -17.14
N TYR A 246 3.85 -8.06 -16.55
CA TYR A 246 3.72 -9.11 -15.54
C TYR A 246 2.83 -8.69 -14.37
N LEU A 247 3.05 -7.49 -13.80
CA LEU A 247 2.25 -6.98 -12.68
C LEU A 247 0.76 -6.86 -13.02
N ARG A 248 0.39 -6.59 -14.29
CA ARG A 248 -1.02 -6.51 -14.71
C ARG A 248 -1.70 -7.86 -14.84
N GLU A 249 -0.94 -8.91 -15.11
CA GLU A 249 -1.46 -10.28 -15.19
C GLU A 249 -1.77 -10.85 -13.79
N GLN A 250 -1.20 -10.27 -12.73
CA GLN A 250 -1.43 -10.67 -11.35
C GLN A 250 -2.76 -10.13 -10.79
N PRO A 251 -3.42 -10.85 -9.86
CA PRO A 251 -4.62 -10.37 -9.20
C PRO A 251 -4.34 -9.06 -8.44
N ASP A 252 -5.21 -8.07 -8.61
CA ASP A 252 -5.10 -6.72 -8.02
C ASP A 252 -3.78 -5.96 -8.29
N GLY A 253 -2.97 -6.42 -9.25
CA GLY A 253 -1.65 -5.84 -9.55
C GLY A 253 -1.66 -4.54 -10.39
N TRP A 254 -2.84 -4.06 -10.82
CA TRP A 254 -2.96 -2.85 -11.65
C TRP A 254 -2.32 -1.61 -11.01
N LEU A 255 -2.56 -1.36 -9.71
CA LEU A 255 -2.02 -0.19 -9.02
C LEU A 255 -0.49 -0.20 -9.00
N ALA A 256 0.11 -1.36 -8.73
CA ALA A 256 1.56 -1.53 -8.71
C ALA A 256 2.16 -1.26 -10.10
N ALA A 257 1.56 -1.84 -11.15
CA ALA A 257 1.98 -1.60 -12.53
C ALA A 257 1.88 -0.11 -12.91
N HIS A 258 0.78 0.55 -12.56
CA HIS A 258 0.52 1.95 -12.85
C HIS A 258 1.53 2.88 -12.14
N ARG A 259 1.76 2.68 -10.83
CA ARG A 259 2.69 3.51 -10.05
C ARG A 259 4.16 3.26 -10.39
N LEU A 260 4.53 2.04 -10.79
CA LEU A 260 5.88 1.75 -11.30
C LEU A 260 6.16 2.59 -12.55
N MET A 261 5.22 2.63 -13.50
CA MET A 261 5.38 3.46 -14.68
C MET A 261 5.36 4.96 -14.33
N LYS A 262 4.46 5.41 -13.44
CA LYS A 262 4.42 6.82 -13.02
C LYS A 262 5.72 7.28 -12.37
N SER A 263 6.26 6.53 -11.41
CA SER A 263 7.53 6.92 -10.76
C SER A 263 8.68 7.05 -11.77
N LEU A 264 8.82 6.08 -12.68
CA LEU A 264 9.86 6.13 -13.70
C LEU A 264 9.72 7.30 -14.68
N ARG A 265 8.50 7.78 -14.95
CA ARG A 265 8.26 8.86 -15.92
C ARG A 265 8.10 10.25 -15.29
N HIS A 266 7.49 10.34 -14.12
CA HIS A 266 7.21 11.61 -13.43
C HIS A 266 8.30 11.98 -12.43
N ASP A 267 8.82 11.03 -11.66
CA ASP A 267 9.85 11.34 -10.64
C ASP A 267 11.24 11.58 -11.25
N THR A 268 11.46 11.12 -12.49
CA THR A 268 12.68 11.40 -13.26
C THR A 268 12.67 12.78 -13.92
N LEU A 269 11.53 13.49 -13.95
CA LEU A 269 11.46 14.87 -14.42
C LEU A 269 11.96 15.82 -13.33
N SER A 270 13.12 16.45 -13.50
CA SER A 270 13.66 17.38 -12.49
C SER A 270 13.23 18.83 -12.67
N ALA A 271 12.77 19.22 -13.86
CA ALA A 271 12.38 20.59 -14.20
C ALA A 271 11.20 20.59 -15.17
N ILE A 272 10.45 21.69 -15.20
CA ILE A 272 9.40 21.91 -16.21
C ILE A 272 10.03 22.06 -17.60
N PRO A 273 9.40 21.56 -18.67
CA PRO A 273 9.86 21.78 -20.03
C PRO A 273 9.90 23.28 -20.34
N ALA A 274 11.00 23.76 -20.92
CA ALA A 274 11.17 25.19 -21.23
C ALA A 274 10.08 25.69 -22.19
N PRO A 275 9.20 26.61 -21.74
CA PRO A 275 8.15 27.17 -22.59
C PRO A 275 8.68 28.33 -23.44
N ASP A 276 7.97 28.63 -24.53
CA ASP A 276 8.09 29.90 -25.25
C ASP A 276 7.31 31.04 -24.55
N ALA A 277 7.30 32.23 -25.15
CA ALA A 277 6.61 33.40 -24.60
C ALA A 277 5.08 33.23 -24.49
N GLU A 278 4.50 32.22 -25.14
CA GLU A 278 3.08 31.89 -25.15
C GLU A 278 2.76 30.65 -24.30
N GLY A 279 3.75 30.06 -23.61
CA GLY A 279 3.56 28.86 -22.77
C GLY A 279 3.66 27.52 -23.52
N LYS A 280 4.03 27.53 -24.80
CA LYS A 280 4.16 26.30 -25.62
C LYS A 280 5.55 25.70 -25.49
N THR A 281 5.59 24.38 -25.51
CA THR A 281 6.83 23.59 -25.39
C THR A 281 7.26 23.03 -26.73
N ARG A 282 8.49 22.53 -26.85
CA ARG A 282 9.00 21.83 -28.05
C ARG A 282 8.56 20.37 -28.13
N ILE A 283 7.58 19.97 -27.32
CA ILE A 283 7.15 18.58 -27.15
C ILE A 283 5.99 18.31 -28.09
N GLU A 284 6.07 17.19 -28.81
CA GLU A 284 5.00 16.73 -29.69
C GLU A 284 3.74 16.34 -28.90
N PRO A 285 2.54 16.72 -29.36
CA PRO A 285 1.29 16.41 -28.71
C PRO A 285 0.95 14.91 -28.81
N PRO A 286 0.06 14.42 -27.94
CA PRO A 286 -0.58 13.13 -28.11
C PRO A 286 -1.29 13.06 -29.47
N ARG A 287 -1.22 11.88 -30.10
CA ARG A 287 -1.81 11.71 -31.43
C ARG A 287 -3.33 11.93 -31.39
N ALA A 288 -3.87 12.53 -32.45
CA ALA A 288 -5.29 12.90 -32.51
C ALA A 288 -6.24 11.69 -32.43
N ASP A 289 -5.82 10.55 -32.97
CA ASP A 289 -6.52 9.26 -32.86
C ASP A 289 -6.62 8.78 -31.41
N GLN A 290 -5.53 8.87 -30.63
CA GLN A 290 -5.52 8.51 -29.21
C GLN A 290 -6.46 9.39 -28.39
N ARG A 291 -6.45 10.71 -28.65
CA ARG A 291 -7.38 11.67 -28.02
C ARG A 291 -8.84 11.37 -28.35
N ALA A 292 -9.14 11.11 -29.63
CA ALA A 292 -10.48 10.78 -30.07
C ALA A 292 -10.96 9.43 -29.49
N MET A 293 -10.06 8.45 -29.37
CA MET A 293 -10.35 7.15 -28.78
C MET A 293 -10.77 7.28 -27.31
N LEU A 294 -9.99 7.98 -26.48
CA LEU A 294 -10.31 8.16 -25.06
C LEU A 294 -11.63 8.93 -24.85
N LYS A 295 -11.88 9.97 -25.65
CA LYS A 295 -13.18 10.69 -25.65
C LYS A 295 -14.34 9.76 -26.01
N ARG A 296 -14.17 8.92 -27.03
CA ARG A 296 -15.19 7.94 -27.45
C ARG A 296 -15.47 6.93 -26.33
N LEU A 297 -14.43 6.34 -25.74
CA LEU A 297 -14.58 5.36 -24.66
C LEU A 297 -15.27 5.98 -23.43
N TYR A 298 -14.96 7.23 -23.11
CA TYR A 298 -15.63 7.98 -22.05
C TYR A 298 -17.13 8.17 -22.31
N LEU A 299 -17.50 8.55 -23.55
CA LEU A 299 -18.90 8.67 -23.94
C LEU A 299 -19.63 7.33 -23.93
N GLN A 300 -18.93 6.24 -24.24
CA GLN A 300 -19.45 4.87 -24.21
C GLN A 300 -19.52 4.28 -22.79
N GLN A 301 -18.98 4.97 -21.79
CA GLN A 301 -18.88 4.50 -20.40
C GLN A 301 -18.07 3.20 -20.24
N SER A 302 -17.11 2.95 -21.15
CA SER A 302 -16.23 1.77 -21.11
C SER A 302 -15.05 1.99 -20.17
N TRP A 303 -15.29 2.00 -18.86
CA TRP A 303 -14.31 2.40 -17.84
C TRP A 303 -13.05 1.53 -17.79
N LEU A 304 -13.19 0.21 -17.93
CA LEU A 304 -12.04 -0.72 -17.91
C LEU A 304 -11.10 -0.49 -19.11
N GLU A 305 -11.66 -0.30 -20.29
CA GLU A 305 -10.88 0.00 -21.51
C GLU A 305 -10.18 1.35 -21.40
N ILE A 306 -10.80 2.35 -20.75
CA ILE A 306 -10.15 3.64 -20.48
C ILE A 306 -8.90 3.45 -19.62
N LEU A 307 -8.97 2.65 -18.55
CA LEU A 307 -7.81 2.38 -17.70
C LEU A 307 -6.66 1.76 -18.49
N GLU A 308 -6.93 0.71 -19.27
CA GLU A 308 -5.92 0.03 -20.07
C GLU A 308 -5.29 0.94 -21.13
N GLN A 309 -6.12 1.70 -21.86
CA GLN A 309 -5.66 2.60 -22.90
C GLN A 309 -4.91 3.81 -22.36
N ALA A 310 -5.37 4.39 -21.24
CA ALA A 310 -4.69 5.50 -20.58
C ALA A 310 -3.29 5.08 -20.14
N ASP A 311 -3.17 3.89 -19.55
CA ASP A 311 -1.92 3.29 -19.11
C ASP A 311 -0.95 2.98 -20.27
N SER A 312 -1.47 2.34 -21.33
CA SER A 312 -0.69 2.04 -22.53
C SER A 312 -0.17 3.32 -23.17
N THR A 313 -1.02 4.34 -23.27
CA THR A 313 -0.68 5.66 -23.82
C THR A 313 0.34 6.38 -22.94
N PHE A 314 0.18 6.34 -21.62
CA PHE A 314 1.08 6.93 -20.63
C PHE A 314 2.49 6.35 -20.71
N SER A 315 2.64 5.06 -21.02
CA SER A 315 3.96 4.41 -21.16
C SER A 315 4.75 4.81 -22.42
N ARG A 316 4.11 5.47 -23.40
CA ARG A 316 4.68 5.74 -24.73
C ARG A 316 4.88 7.24 -24.97
N GLY A 317 5.86 7.59 -25.82
CA GLY A 317 6.08 8.96 -26.29
C GLY A 317 6.22 9.99 -25.15
N ALA A 318 5.94 11.27 -25.41
CA ALA A 318 5.94 12.30 -24.37
C ALA A 318 4.59 12.40 -23.62
N ASN A 319 3.73 11.40 -23.75
CA ASN A 319 2.35 11.42 -23.21
C ASN A 319 2.27 11.45 -21.68
N HIS A 320 3.35 11.16 -20.96
CA HIS A 320 3.41 11.33 -19.51
C HIS A 320 3.14 12.77 -19.04
N LEU A 321 3.32 13.77 -19.90
CA LEU A 321 2.99 15.18 -19.63
C LEU A 321 1.54 15.53 -19.98
N TRP A 322 0.80 14.61 -20.59
CA TRP A 322 -0.61 14.80 -20.88
C TRP A 322 -1.45 14.50 -19.62
N LEU A 323 -1.79 15.55 -18.89
CA LEU A 323 -2.45 15.46 -17.59
C LEU A 323 -3.89 14.97 -17.69
N ASP A 324 -4.56 15.14 -18.85
CA ASP A 324 -5.91 14.60 -19.06
C ASP A 324 -5.94 13.08 -18.89
N LEU A 325 -4.83 12.37 -19.14
CA LEU A 325 -4.75 10.92 -18.88
C LEU A 325 -5.00 10.59 -17.41
N GLN A 326 -4.49 11.43 -16.49
CA GLN A 326 -4.72 11.26 -15.06
C GLN A 326 -6.18 11.53 -14.71
N TRP A 327 -6.81 12.53 -15.33
CA TRP A 327 -8.23 12.79 -15.18
C TRP A 327 -9.09 11.62 -15.66
N TYR A 328 -8.84 11.10 -16.87
CA TYR A 328 -9.56 9.93 -17.40
C TYR A 328 -9.41 8.70 -16.50
N THR A 329 -8.18 8.46 -16.00
CA THR A 329 -7.90 7.35 -15.07
C THR A 329 -8.68 7.53 -13.77
N HIS A 330 -8.65 8.74 -13.18
CA HIS A 330 -9.40 9.07 -11.97
C HIS A 330 -10.91 8.87 -12.17
N GLN A 331 -11.48 9.42 -13.25
CA GLN A 331 -12.91 9.28 -13.53
C GLN A 331 -13.31 7.82 -13.73
N ALA A 332 -12.52 7.03 -14.47
CA ALA A 332 -12.79 5.61 -14.66
C ALA A 332 -12.80 4.85 -13.32
N LEU A 333 -11.84 5.12 -12.41
CA LEU A 333 -11.79 4.49 -11.09
C LEU A 333 -13.00 4.86 -10.22
N MET A 334 -13.38 6.13 -10.18
CA MET A 334 -14.57 6.59 -9.46
C MET A 334 -15.84 5.90 -9.99
N LYS A 335 -15.97 5.75 -11.31
CA LYS A 335 -17.13 5.09 -11.92
C LYS A 335 -17.16 3.57 -11.73
N LEU A 336 -16.01 2.96 -11.49
CA LEU A 336 -15.88 1.54 -11.10
C LEU A 336 -16.07 1.31 -9.59
N GLY A 337 -16.31 2.37 -8.80
CA GLY A 337 -16.45 2.31 -7.34
C GLY A 337 -15.14 2.03 -6.61
N ARG A 338 -13.99 2.34 -7.24
CA ARG A 338 -12.64 2.15 -6.67
C ARG A 338 -12.09 3.48 -6.15
N ASP A 339 -12.84 4.11 -5.24
CA ASP A 339 -12.59 5.49 -4.78
C ASP A 339 -11.20 5.65 -4.15
N VAL A 340 -10.78 4.69 -3.32
CA VAL A 340 -9.43 4.70 -2.70
C VAL A 340 -8.31 4.74 -3.75
N LEU A 341 -8.47 4.03 -4.87
CA LEU A 341 -7.48 4.07 -5.95
C LEU A 341 -7.50 5.42 -6.65
N ALA A 342 -8.68 6.01 -6.86
CA ALA A 342 -8.82 7.32 -7.48
C ALA A 342 -8.12 8.41 -6.62
N ASP A 343 -8.29 8.36 -5.30
CA ASP A 343 -7.63 9.27 -4.36
C ASP A 343 -6.09 9.17 -4.45
N ILE A 344 -5.55 7.95 -4.61
CA ILE A 344 -4.11 7.74 -4.82
C ILE A 344 -3.64 8.39 -6.13
N ILE A 345 -4.42 8.30 -7.22
CA ILE A 345 -4.07 8.97 -8.49
C ILE A 345 -4.03 10.49 -8.30
N ALA A 346 -5.02 11.05 -7.62
CA ALA A 346 -5.06 12.48 -7.31
C ALA A 346 -3.87 12.89 -6.43
N ALA A 347 -3.53 12.13 -5.39
CA ALA A 347 -2.39 12.40 -4.52
C ALA A 347 -1.04 12.34 -5.25
N ASP A 348 -0.85 11.34 -6.13
CA ASP A 348 0.36 11.24 -6.95
C ASP A 348 0.50 12.48 -7.87
N LEU A 349 -0.60 12.91 -8.52
CA LEU A 349 -0.59 14.12 -9.36
C LEU A 349 -0.33 15.40 -8.56
N LYS A 350 -0.91 15.51 -7.35
CA LYS A 350 -0.63 16.62 -6.42
C LYS A 350 0.86 16.72 -6.09
N GLY A 351 1.50 15.57 -5.81
CA GLY A 351 2.93 15.51 -5.55
C GLY A 351 3.78 16.03 -6.71
N LEU A 352 3.43 15.63 -7.94
CA LEU A 352 4.08 16.10 -9.16
C LEU A 352 3.95 17.63 -9.34
N LEU A 353 2.73 18.16 -9.25
CA LEU A 353 2.46 19.58 -9.49
C LEU A 353 3.04 20.48 -8.40
N ARG A 354 3.13 20.01 -7.15
CA ARG A 354 3.84 20.74 -6.09
C ARG A 354 5.35 20.81 -6.32
N ARG A 355 5.93 19.77 -6.92
CA ARG A 355 7.37 19.72 -7.24
C ARG A 355 7.69 20.53 -8.50
N LEU A 356 6.80 20.52 -9.49
CA LEU A 356 6.94 21.18 -10.79
C LEU A 356 5.80 22.18 -10.99
N THR A 357 5.80 23.25 -10.19
CA THR A 357 4.73 24.27 -10.20
C THR A 357 4.61 24.96 -11.55
N GLY A 358 3.37 25.09 -12.07
CA GLY A 358 3.08 25.71 -13.35
C GLY A 358 3.07 24.74 -14.53
N LEU A 359 3.39 23.46 -14.32
CA LEU A 359 3.33 22.42 -15.35
C LEU A 359 1.93 22.29 -15.96
N GLU A 360 0.89 22.46 -15.14
CA GLU A 360 -0.52 22.40 -15.50
C GLU A 360 -0.95 23.52 -16.46
N THR A 361 -0.17 24.60 -16.57
CA THR A 361 -0.46 25.75 -17.45
C THR A 361 0.26 25.69 -18.80
N LEU A 362 1.13 24.70 -19.02
CA LEU A 362 1.91 24.57 -20.25
C LEU A 362 1.13 23.90 -21.39
N ALA A 363 1.62 24.09 -22.62
CA ALA A 363 1.07 23.49 -23.82
C ALA A 363 2.14 22.73 -24.65
N PHE A 364 1.69 21.80 -25.49
CA PHE A 364 2.47 21.14 -26.53
C PHE A 364 2.83 22.12 -27.67
N ASN A 365 3.67 21.68 -28.61
CA ASN A 365 4.14 22.51 -29.72
C ASN A 365 3.02 23.03 -30.64
N ASP A 366 1.89 22.32 -30.72
CA ASP A 366 0.71 22.66 -31.52
C ASP A 366 -0.27 23.59 -30.77
N GLY A 367 0.05 23.94 -29.52
CA GLY A 367 -0.83 24.73 -28.64
C GLY A 367 -1.89 23.92 -27.89
N THR A 368 -1.95 22.59 -28.07
CA THR A 368 -2.78 21.74 -27.21
C THR A 368 -2.28 21.88 -25.76
N PRO A 369 -3.13 22.19 -24.77
CA PRO A 369 -2.70 22.31 -23.39
C PRO A 369 -2.34 20.93 -22.80
N PHE A 370 -1.47 20.91 -21.78
CA PHE A 370 -1.17 19.68 -21.03
C PHE A 370 -2.38 19.19 -20.22
N ALA A 371 -3.19 20.13 -19.71
CA ALA A 371 -4.47 19.90 -19.08
C ALA A 371 -5.55 20.71 -19.83
N ASP A 372 -6.60 20.06 -20.33
CA ASP A 372 -7.76 20.75 -20.87
C ASP A 372 -8.53 21.52 -19.78
N GLU A 373 -9.49 22.37 -20.15
CA GLU A 373 -10.20 23.22 -19.19
C GLU A 373 -10.89 22.42 -18.08
N VAL A 374 -11.42 21.23 -18.41
CA VAL A 374 -12.09 20.34 -17.45
C VAL A 374 -11.08 19.76 -16.47
N THR A 375 -9.95 19.27 -16.98
CA THR A 375 -8.86 18.70 -16.21
C THR A 375 -8.21 19.76 -15.32
N LEU A 376 -7.99 20.96 -15.84
CA LEU A 376 -7.41 22.08 -15.09
C LEU A 376 -8.33 22.53 -13.95
N ASN A 377 -9.65 22.58 -14.18
CA ASN A 377 -10.61 22.84 -13.12
C ASN A 377 -10.61 21.75 -12.04
N TRP A 378 -10.58 20.47 -12.44
CA TRP A 378 -10.45 19.35 -11.50
C TRP A 378 -9.15 19.41 -10.69
N ILE A 379 -8.02 19.74 -11.34
CA ILE A 379 -6.73 19.88 -10.67
C ILE A 379 -6.81 20.97 -9.60
N ASN A 380 -7.36 22.13 -9.92
CA ASN A 380 -7.45 23.26 -8.99
C ASN A 380 -8.41 22.99 -7.82
N GLN A 381 -9.53 22.31 -8.06
CA GLN A 381 -10.57 22.08 -7.05
C GLN A 381 -10.29 20.86 -6.17
N SER A 382 -9.75 19.78 -6.75
CA SER A 382 -9.69 18.47 -6.08
C SER A 382 -8.28 17.96 -5.83
N VAL A 383 -7.28 18.39 -6.63
CA VAL A 383 -5.92 17.82 -6.57
C VAL A 383 -4.98 18.72 -5.77
N LEU A 384 -4.75 19.94 -6.25
CA LEU A 384 -3.80 20.85 -5.62
C LEU A 384 -4.27 21.24 -4.23
N ASP A 385 -5.57 21.45 -4.05
CA ASP A 385 -6.20 21.86 -2.79
C ASP A 385 -5.26 22.82 -2.03
N ASP A 386 -4.73 23.83 -2.75
CA ASP A 386 -3.93 24.91 -2.17
C ASP A 386 -4.82 25.87 -1.34
N MET A 387 -6.04 25.40 -1.06
CA MET A 387 -7.06 25.92 -0.18
C MET A 387 -6.93 25.36 1.25
N VAL A 388 -5.78 24.80 1.66
CA VAL A 388 -5.53 24.49 3.09
C VAL A 388 -5.56 25.76 3.98
N GLY A 389 -5.49 26.96 3.40
CA GLY A 389 -5.71 28.23 4.11
C GLY A 389 -7.02 28.96 3.75
N TRP A 390 -7.81 28.45 2.82
CA TRP A 390 -9.05 29.05 2.36
C TRP A 390 -10.08 27.94 2.29
N ARG A 391 -10.79 27.68 3.39
CA ARG A 391 -11.95 26.79 3.31
C ARG A 391 -12.97 27.44 2.38
N ASP A 392 -13.26 26.78 1.25
CA ASP A 392 -14.54 26.84 0.53
C ASP A 392 -15.54 25.86 1.20
N GLU A 393 -15.43 25.68 2.52
CA GLU A 393 -16.70 25.73 3.25
C GLU A 393 -17.28 27.11 2.88
N PRO A 394 -18.60 27.27 2.62
CA PRO A 394 -19.18 28.57 2.88
C PRO A 394 -18.60 29.01 4.23
N ILE A 395 -18.30 30.29 4.41
CA ILE A 395 -18.30 30.78 5.78
C ILE A 395 -19.76 30.61 6.21
N ILE A 396 -20.15 29.38 6.59
CA ILE A 396 -20.95 29.15 7.75
C ILE A 396 -20.15 29.93 8.77
N ALA A 397 -20.58 31.17 9.02
CA ALA A 397 -20.04 32.05 10.03
C ALA A 397 -19.73 31.14 11.21
N ALA A 398 -18.42 30.82 11.38
CA ALA A 398 -17.95 29.56 11.96
C ALA A 398 -19.04 28.94 12.77
N SER A 399 -19.86 28.00 12.22
CA SER A 399 -21.18 27.64 12.77
C SER A 399 -21.10 27.85 14.25
N GLU A 400 -21.63 28.99 14.70
CA GLU A 400 -21.66 29.36 16.11
C GLU A 400 -22.14 28.08 16.71
N THR A 401 -21.24 27.43 17.45
CA THR A 401 -21.50 26.13 18.00
C THR A 401 -22.64 26.38 18.95
N ASP A 402 -23.83 26.13 18.41
CA ASP A 402 -25.10 25.89 19.05
C ASP A 402 -25.29 26.66 20.37
N ASN A 403 -25.15 27.97 20.28
CA ASN A 403 -25.67 28.90 21.27
C ASN A 403 -26.62 29.84 20.55
N ASP A 404 -27.60 29.29 19.83
CA ASP A 404 -28.74 30.07 19.37
C ASP A 404 -29.46 30.58 20.63
N ILE A 405 -29.14 31.81 21.04
CA ILE A 405 -29.64 32.42 22.28
C ILE A 405 -31.16 32.36 22.32
N LEU A 406 -31.82 32.47 21.16
CA LEU A 406 -33.27 32.38 21.06
C LEU A 406 -33.80 30.96 21.23
N ALA A 407 -33.00 29.92 20.94
CA ALA A 407 -33.37 28.53 21.18
C ALA A 407 -33.43 28.17 22.69
N LEU A 408 -32.93 29.05 23.57
CA LEU A 408 -33.02 28.90 25.03
C LEU A 408 -34.38 29.32 25.60
N GLU A 409 -35.29 29.81 24.76
CA GLU A 409 -36.64 30.21 25.17
C GLU A 409 -37.42 29.14 25.94
N PRO A 410 -37.52 27.87 25.49
CA PRO A 410 -38.22 26.83 26.26
C PRO A 410 -37.60 26.61 27.65
N GLU A 411 -36.27 26.56 27.76
CA GLU A 411 -35.56 26.38 29.04
C GLU A 411 -35.78 27.59 29.96
N ALA A 412 -35.73 28.80 29.42
CA ALA A 412 -35.99 30.02 30.17
C ALA A 412 -37.44 30.09 30.68
N LEU A 413 -38.41 29.61 29.90
CA LEU A 413 -39.81 29.54 30.31
C LEU A 413 -40.05 28.52 31.41
N GLU A 414 -39.44 27.34 31.32
CA GLU A 414 -39.51 26.29 32.34
C GLU A 414 -38.86 26.75 33.67
N LYS A 415 -37.71 27.42 33.56
CA LYS A 415 -37.04 28.03 34.71
C LYS A 415 -37.86 29.16 35.33
N ALA A 416 -38.54 29.96 34.51
CA ALA A 416 -39.43 31.01 34.99
C ALA A 416 -40.68 30.43 35.70
N ASP A 417 -41.18 29.26 35.30
CA ASP A 417 -42.29 28.58 35.97
C ASP A 417 -41.90 27.97 37.32
N SER A 418 -40.68 27.44 37.41
CA SER A 418 -40.18 26.76 38.62
C SER A 418 -39.57 27.71 39.65
N GLU A 419 -38.76 28.68 39.22
CA GLU A 419 -37.95 29.54 40.10
C GLU A 419 -38.30 31.04 40.01
N GLY A 420 -39.24 31.43 39.15
CA GLY A 420 -39.68 32.81 38.95
C GLY A 420 -38.82 33.64 37.97
N LEU A 421 -39.36 34.77 37.51
CA LEU A 421 -38.73 35.60 36.47
C LEU A 421 -37.39 36.22 36.88
N ASP A 422 -37.25 36.64 38.14
CA ASP A 422 -36.03 37.33 38.62
C ASP A 422 -34.81 36.41 38.63
N THR A 423 -35.01 35.10 38.85
CA THR A 423 -33.93 34.10 38.86
C THR A 423 -33.56 33.68 37.43
N THR A 424 -34.55 33.59 36.53
CA THR A 424 -34.33 33.36 35.09
C THR A 424 -33.55 34.49 34.43
N PHE A 425 -33.88 35.75 34.72
CA PHE A 425 -33.16 36.88 34.15
C PHE A 425 -31.72 37.00 34.65
N ARG A 426 -31.49 36.76 35.95
CA ARG A 426 -30.12 36.68 36.48
C ARG A 426 -29.33 35.56 35.82
N TRP A 427 -29.95 34.40 35.66
CA TRP A 427 -29.34 33.26 35.00
C TRP A 427 -28.94 33.56 33.54
N LEU A 428 -29.84 34.17 32.76
CA LEU A 428 -29.52 34.61 31.40
C LEU A 428 -28.35 35.60 31.38
N GLN A 429 -28.34 36.59 32.28
CA GLN A 429 -27.30 37.62 32.32
C GLN A 429 -25.91 37.11 32.76
N THR A 430 -25.85 36.04 33.55
CA THR A 430 -24.58 35.51 34.09
C THR A 430 -23.89 34.48 33.20
N ARG A 431 -24.42 34.19 32.00
CA ARG A 431 -23.85 33.16 31.11
C ARG A 431 -22.50 33.59 30.51
N PRO A 432 -21.43 32.77 30.65
CA PRO A 432 -20.13 33.05 30.06
C PRO A 432 -20.16 32.89 28.52
N GLY A 433 -19.43 33.75 27.80
CA GLY A 433 -19.28 33.66 26.35
C GLY A 433 -20.23 34.52 25.51
N MET A 434 -21.05 35.37 26.15
CA MET A 434 -22.06 36.24 25.50
C MET A 434 -21.65 37.73 25.51
N ASP A 435 -20.41 38.02 25.13
CA ASP A 435 -19.87 39.38 25.25
C ASP A 435 -20.08 40.26 24.01
N SER A 436 -20.47 39.67 22.88
CA SER A 436 -20.68 40.41 21.64
C SER A 436 -21.92 41.31 21.71
N ILE A 437 -21.94 42.38 20.91
CA ILE A 437 -23.08 43.30 20.83
C ILE A 437 -24.33 42.57 20.32
N LYS A 438 -24.16 41.64 19.37
CA LYS A 438 -25.22 40.75 18.87
C LYS A 438 -25.79 39.89 20.00
N ASP A 439 -24.95 39.24 20.79
CA ASP A 439 -25.40 38.32 21.85
C ASP A 439 -26.15 39.06 22.95
N LYS A 440 -25.65 40.22 23.37
CA LYS A 440 -26.32 41.07 24.36
C LYS A 440 -27.69 41.53 23.88
N TRP A 441 -27.81 41.88 22.60
CA TRP A 441 -29.08 42.28 22.01
C TRP A 441 -30.08 41.12 21.94
N LEU A 442 -29.64 39.94 21.48
CA LEU A 442 -30.47 38.73 21.41
C LEU A 442 -30.91 38.23 22.79
N LEU A 443 -30.05 38.33 23.80
CA LEU A 443 -30.38 37.95 25.17
C LEU A 443 -31.45 38.86 25.79
N ARG A 444 -31.36 40.17 25.52
CA ARG A 444 -32.37 41.14 25.93
C ARG A 444 -33.72 40.89 25.24
N LEU A 445 -33.69 40.50 23.95
CA LEU A 445 -34.89 40.09 23.21
C LEU A 445 -35.52 38.82 23.82
N LEU A 446 -34.71 37.82 24.17
CA LEU A 446 -35.18 36.62 24.86
C LEU A 446 -35.87 36.95 26.19
N MET A 447 -35.27 37.83 26.99
CA MET A 447 -35.87 38.30 28.25
C MET A 447 -37.23 38.96 28.02
N ALA A 448 -37.38 39.76 26.96
CA ALA A 448 -38.63 40.39 26.60
C ALA A 448 -39.71 39.35 26.22
N ARG A 449 -39.36 38.33 25.42
CA ARG A 449 -40.27 37.24 25.03
C ARG A 449 -40.75 36.43 26.23
N VAL A 450 -39.86 36.11 27.16
CA VAL A 450 -40.20 35.41 28.41
C VAL A 450 -41.10 36.27 29.31
N ALA A 451 -40.82 37.58 29.42
CA ALA A 451 -41.66 38.51 30.18
C ALA A 451 -43.08 38.61 29.61
N GLU A 452 -43.21 38.69 28.28
CA GLU A 452 -44.48 38.72 27.56
C GLU A 452 -45.29 37.44 27.83
N GLN A 453 -44.68 36.26 27.65
CA GLN A 453 -45.37 34.98 27.83
C GLN A 453 -45.78 34.68 29.28
N LYS A 454 -45.07 35.23 30.27
CA LYS A 454 -45.47 35.15 31.69
C LYS A 454 -46.42 36.27 32.14
N GLY A 455 -46.93 37.09 31.20
CA GLY A 455 -47.93 38.13 31.47
C GLY A 455 -47.39 39.40 32.14
N LYS A 456 -46.08 39.67 32.07
CA LYS A 456 -45.45 40.91 32.54
C LYS A 456 -45.31 41.92 31.39
N ASN A 457 -46.45 42.35 30.87
CA ASN A 457 -46.52 43.13 29.63
C ASN A 457 -45.78 44.48 29.69
N GLU A 458 -45.86 45.21 30.81
CA GLU A 458 -45.15 46.50 30.99
C GLU A 458 -43.63 46.33 30.91
N LEU A 459 -43.10 45.26 31.51
CA LEU A 459 -41.67 44.96 31.47
C LEU A 459 -41.22 44.58 30.06
N ALA A 460 -42.01 43.75 29.37
CA ALA A 460 -41.76 43.40 27.98
C ALA A 460 -41.75 44.64 27.08
N LEU A 461 -42.70 45.56 27.28
CA LEU A 461 -42.82 46.80 26.51
C LEU A 461 -41.59 47.70 26.69
N HIS A 462 -41.10 47.86 27.93
CA HIS A 462 -39.87 48.60 28.19
C HIS A 462 -38.63 47.95 27.55
N LEU A 463 -38.48 46.62 27.66
CA LEU A 463 -37.36 45.90 27.06
C LEU A 463 -37.36 45.99 25.53
N LEU A 464 -38.53 45.86 24.90
CA LEU A 464 -38.68 45.99 23.45
C LEU A 464 -38.43 47.44 22.98
N GLY A 465 -38.90 48.43 23.73
CA GLY A 465 -38.65 49.84 23.42
C GLY A 465 -37.17 50.23 23.45
N GLU A 466 -36.40 49.69 24.41
CA GLU A 466 -34.93 49.86 24.42
C GLU A 466 -34.26 49.22 23.21
N LEU A 467 -34.71 48.02 22.81
CA LEU A 467 -34.15 47.30 21.66
C LEU A 467 -34.41 48.01 20.34
N ASP A 468 -35.61 48.55 20.17
CA ASP A 468 -36.00 49.32 18.99
C ASP A 468 -35.14 50.59 18.86
N GLY A 469 -34.96 51.33 19.96
CA GLY A 469 -34.07 52.50 19.98
C GLY A 469 -32.60 52.17 19.71
N ALA A 470 -32.08 51.09 20.30
CA ALA A 470 -30.69 50.68 20.12
C ALA A 470 -30.38 50.18 18.70
N SER A 471 -31.36 49.59 18.01
CA SER A 471 -31.21 49.01 16.67
C SER A 471 -30.63 49.98 15.63
N GLN A 472 -30.97 51.28 15.75
CA GLN A 472 -30.52 52.32 14.82
C GLN A 472 -29.01 52.59 14.89
N SER A 473 -28.34 52.19 15.97
CA SER A 473 -26.92 52.45 16.22
C SER A 473 -25.99 51.28 15.89
N ILE A 474 -26.55 50.09 15.64
CA ILE A 474 -25.78 48.87 15.42
C ILE A 474 -25.31 48.79 13.96
N THR A 475 -24.00 48.69 13.76
CA THR A 475 -23.41 48.55 12.42
C THR A 475 -23.14 47.09 12.07
N LEU A 476 -23.08 46.77 10.77
CA LEU A 476 -22.73 45.42 10.27
C LEU A 476 -21.38 44.90 10.79
N THR A 477 -20.43 45.81 11.07
CA THR A 477 -19.14 45.46 11.69
C THR A 477 -19.30 44.92 13.12
N GLN A 478 -20.34 45.33 13.83
CA GLN A 478 -20.64 44.88 15.19
C GLN A 478 -21.56 43.64 15.20
N TRP A 479 -22.38 43.49 14.15
CA TRP A 479 -23.37 42.42 14.06
C TRP A 479 -22.83 41.14 13.41
N THR A 480 -22.11 41.25 12.29
CA THR A 480 -21.57 40.12 11.52
C THR A 480 -20.17 40.42 10.98
N PRO A 481 -19.17 40.61 11.86
CA PRO A 481 -17.79 40.92 11.46
C PRO A 481 -17.19 39.86 10.51
N ALA A 482 -17.56 38.58 10.67
CA ALA A 482 -17.09 37.48 9.83
C ALA A 482 -17.51 37.61 8.35
N LEU A 483 -18.77 37.96 8.07
CA LEU A 483 -19.24 38.16 6.70
C LEU A 483 -18.59 39.39 6.06
N LEU A 484 -18.37 40.44 6.86
CA LEU A 484 -17.71 41.65 6.39
C LEU A 484 -16.22 41.42 6.11
N PHE A 485 -15.57 40.54 6.88
CA PHE A 485 -14.23 40.04 6.61
C PHE A 485 -14.18 39.28 5.27
N GLU A 486 -15.15 38.40 5.01
CA GLU A 486 -15.25 37.66 3.74
C GLU A 486 -15.35 38.57 2.53
N VAL A 487 -16.22 39.58 2.59
CA VAL A 487 -16.40 40.54 1.50
C VAL A 487 -15.09 41.28 1.20
N LYS A 488 -14.39 41.73 2.24
CA LYS A 488 -13.12 42.47 2.09
C LYS A 488 -11.99 41.55 1.60
N SER A 489 -11.90 40.31 2.09
CA SER A 489 -10.85 39.35 1.71
C SER A 489 -11.01 38.88 0.26
N ARG A 490 -12.24 38.55 -0.17
CA ARG A 490 -12.53 38.19 -1.57
C ARG A 490 -12.24 39.35 -2.52
N ARG A 491 -12.60 40.59 -2.16
CA ARG A 491 -12.26 41.78 -2.94
C ARG A 491 -10.74 41.98 -3.06
N LEU A 492 -10.00 41.84 -1.97
CA LEU A 492 -8.54 41.96 -1.97
C LEU A 492 -7.87 40.92 -2.89
N ARG A 493 -8.36 39.67 -2.88
CA ARG A 493 -7.87 38.60 -3.78
C ARG A 493 -8.04 38.98 -5.25
N LEU A 494 -9.22 39.45 -5.65
CA LEU A 494 -9.48 39.83 -7.03
C LEU A 494 -8.61 41.02 -7.49
N LEU A 495 -8.33 41.97 -6.58
CA LEU A 495 -7.42 43.08 -6.87
C LEU A 495 -5.97 42.61 -7.02
N ARG A 496 -5.49 41.68 -6.19
CA ARG A 496 -4.15 41.06 -6.34
C ARG A 496 -4.01 40.34 -7.68
N MET A 497 -5.04 39.59 -8.09
CA MET A 497 -5.04 38.90 -9.40
C MET A 497 -5.00 39.88 -10.58
N LYS A 498 -5.68 41.02 -10.48
CA LYS A 498 -5.61 42.07 -11.51
C LYS A 498 -4.24 42.75 -11.54
N ALA A 499 -3.67 43.07 -10.38
CA ALA A 499 -2.35 43.68 -10.25
C ALA A 499 -1.21 42.78 -10.79
N ALA A 500 -1.36 41.46 -10.72
CA ALA A 500 -0.37 40.52 -11.27
C ALA A 500 -0.32 40.51 -12.81
N ARG A 501 -1.38 40.97 -13.49
CA ARG A 501 -1.49 40.92 -14.96
C ARG A 501 -0.96 42.18 -15.66
N SER A 502 -0.80 43.31 -14.96
CA SER A 502 -0.23 44.53 -15.54
C SER A 502 0.46 45.41 -14.48
N GLU A 503 1.65 45.92 -14.80
CA GLU A 503 2.41 46.85 -13.95
C GLU A 503 1.67 48.18 -13.75
N THR A 504 0.91 48.62 -14.75
CA THR A 504 0.10 49.84 -14.69
C THR A 504 -1.09 49.69 -13.73
N ASP A 505 -1.78 48.55 -13.71
CA ASP A 505 -2.85 48.30 -12.75
C ASP A 505 -2.32 48.08 -11.33
N LYS A 506 -1.11 47.51 -11.18
CA LYS A 506 -0.47 47.36 -9.87
C LYS A 506 -0.32 48.70 -9.15
N SER A 507 0.24 49.71 -9.82
CA SER A 507 0.41 51.05 -9.25
C SER A 507 -0.91 51.74 -8.88
N ARG A 508 -1.97 51.51 -9.67
CA ARG A 508 -3.30 52.12 -9.45
C ARG A 508 -4.08 51.46 -8.33
N LEU A 509 -3.99 50.13 -8.20
CA LEU A 509 -4.78 49.35 -7.24
C LEU A 509 -4.11 49.23 -5.86
N GLN A 510 -2.84 49.61 -5.74
CA GLN A 510 -2.05 49.51 -4.50
C GLN A 510 -2.73 50.19 -3.30
N THR A 511 -3.18 51.44 -3.46
CA THR A 511 -3.84 52.20 -2.38
C THR A 511 -5.13 51.53 -1.90
N GLU A 512 -5.90 50.96 -2.83
CA GLU A 512 -7.15 50.26 -2.50
C GLU A 512 -6.88 48.93 -1.78
N MET A 513 -5.82 48.22 -2.18
CA MET A 513 -5.37 47.00 -1.52
C MET A 513 -4.89 47.25 -0.08
N GLU A 514 -4.16 48.33 0.17
CA GLU A 514 -3.70 48.73 1.51
C GLU A 514 -4.87 49.13 2.43
N LEU A 515 -5.87 49.83 1.90
CA LEU A 515 -7.10 50.17 2.62
C LEU A 515 -7.93 48.93 2.99
N LEU A 516 -7.99 47.93 2.11
CA LEU A 516 -8.68 46.68 2.41
C LEU A 516 -7.91 45.83 3.44
N LEU A 517 -6.58 45.79 3.34
CA LEU A 517 -5.74 45.05 4.27
C LEU A 517 -5.79 45.66 5.68
N SER A 518 -5.72 46.98 5.81
CA SER A 518 -5.92 47.66 7.10
C SER A 518 -7.31 47.41 7.69
N GLY A 519 -8.34 47.38 6.85
CA GLY A 519 -9.70 47.04 7.25
C GLY A 519 -9.88 45.57 7.70
N LEU A 520 -9.13 44.63 7.11
CA LEU A 520 -9.13 43.23 7.52
C LEU A 520 -8.40 43.04 8.85
N ILE A 521 -7.25 43.71 9.04
CA ILE A 521 -6.49 43.69 10.30
C ILE A 521 -7.34 44.24 11.45
N ALA A 522 -8.15 45.27 11.21
CA ALA A 522 -9.04 45.82 12.22
C ALA A 522 -10.19 44.86 12.62
N LEU A 523 -10.56 43.91 11.76
CA LEU A 523 -11.62 42.93 12.03
C LEU A 523 -11.06 41.67 12.70
N ASP A 524 -9.95 41.16 12.19
CA ASP A 524 -9.27 39.99 12.73
C ASP A 524 -7.76 40.04 12.42
N PRO A 525 -6.93 40.46 13.39
CA PRO A 525 -5.48 40.51 13.24
C PRO A 525 -4.85 39.13 13.00
N ALA A 526 -5.40 38.06 13.59
CA ALA A 526 -4.82 36.72 13.53
C ALA A 526 -5.01 36.11 12.14
N SER A 527 -6.24 36.18 11.61
CA SER A 527 -6.53 35.71 10.25
C SER A 527 -5.88 36.59 9.17
N SER A 528 -5.65 37.88 9.46
CA SER A 528 -5.00 38.82 8.54
C SER A 528 -3.48 38.68 8.46
N ALA A 529 -2.83 38.05 9.44
CA ALA A 529 -1.37 37.86 9.44
C ALA A 529 -0.90 37.04 8.23
N VAL A 530 -1.70 36.04 7.82
CA VAL A 530 -1.45 35.20 6.64
C VAL A 530 -1.55 36.00 5.34
N LEU A 531 -2.34 37.07 5.33
CA LEU A 531 -2.55 37.91 4.15
C LEU A 531 -1.48 39.00 3.98
N CYS A 532 -0.62 39.20 4.98
CA CYS A 532 0.43 40.24 4.99
C CYS A 532 1.79 39.76 4.46
N GLY A 533 1.96 38.45 4.25
CA GLY A 533 3.06 37.87 3.47
C GLY A 533 2.71 37.84 1.98
#